data_AF-A0A1F9AS62-F1
#
_entry.id   AF-A0A1F9AS62-F1
#
_cell.length_a   1.000
_cell.length_b   1.000
_cell.length_c   1.000
_cell.angle_alpha   90.00
_cell.angle_beta   90.00
_cell.angle_gamma   90.00
#
_symmetry.space_group_name_H-M   'P 1'
#
loop_
_entity.id
_entity.type
_entity.pdbx_description
1 polymer ?
#
loop_
_entity_poly.entity_id
_entity_poly.type
_entity_poly.pdbx_seq_one_letter_code
_entity_poly.pdbx_strand_id
1 'polypeptide(L)' 'MKMKEVQAKAKGLGIKNTVGVSKTDLIRRIQRAEGNFDCFGTAKEYCDQFGCCFRKDCLGPNPR' A
#
# COMPACT_ATOMS: atom_id res chain seq x y z
N MET A 1 -8.31 -0.32 2.79
CA MET A 1 -7.75 0.59 3.84
C MET A 1 -7.96 2.04 3.40
N LYS A 2 -8.42 2.94 4.28
CA LYS A 2 -8.66 4.36 3.95
C LYS A 2 -7.35 5.15 3.93
N MET A 3 -7.28 6.26 3.18
CA MET A 3 -6.06 7.09 3.05
C MET A 3 -5.48 7.54 4.40
N LYS A 4 -6.34 7.87 5.37
CA LYS A 4 -5.91 8.25 6.73
C LYS A 4 -5.13 7.13 7.44
N GLU A 5 -5.55 5.88 7.29
CA GLU A 5 -4.87 4.72 7.89
C GLU A 5 -3.51 4.48 7.20
N VAL A 6 -3.45 4.64 5.88
CA VAL A 6 -2.19 4.55 5.13
C VAL A 6 -1.19 5.59 5.64
N GLN A 7 -1.63 6.84 5.84
CA GLN A 7 -0.79 7.91 6.39
C GLN A 7 -0.32 7.62 7.82
N ALA A 8 -1.20 7.07 8.67
CA ALA A 8 -0.82 6.67 10.02
C ALA A 8 0.26 5.56 10.00
N LYS A 9 0.09 4.55 9.15
CA LYS A 9 1.08 3.47 8.99
C LYS A 9 2.41 3.97 8.44
N ALA A 10 2.37 4.85 7.44
CA ALA A 10 3.56 5.52 6.91
C ALA A 10 4.32 6.30 7.98
N LYS A 11 3.61 7.09 8.81
CA LYS A 11 4.21 7.81 9.94
C LYS A 11 4.85 6.86 10.96
N GLY A 12 4.21 5.73 11.26
CA GLY A 12 4.75 4.71 12.17
C GLY A 12 6.05 4.08 11.66
N LEU A 13 6.23 4.01 10.34
CA LEU A 13 7.45 3.52 9.67
C LEU A 13 8.51 4.61 9.45
N GLY A 14 8.27 5.84 9.92
CA GLY A 14 9.19 6.96 9.72
C GLY A 14 9.18 7.54 8.30
N ILE A 15 8.20 7.19 7.47
CA ILE A 15 8.05 7.75 6.12
C ILE A 15 7.54 9.18 6.24
N LYS A 16 8.40 10.13 5.84
CA LYS A 16 8.10 11.56 5.78
C LYS A 16 7.49 11.93 4.42
N ASN A 17 6.85 13.10 4.34
CA ASN A 17 6.19 13.60 3.12
C ASN A 17 5.03 12.71 2.64
N THR A 18 4.01 12.51 3.48
CA THR A 18 2.79 11.76 3.14
C THR A 18 1.63 12.65 2.69
N VAL A 19 1.86 13.97 2.60
CA VAL A 19 0.89 14.99 2.21
C VAL A 19 1.09 15.31 0.73
N GLY A 20 0.01 15.32 -0.06
CA GLY A 20 0.07 15.53 -1.51
C GLY A 20 0.46 14.30 -2.33
N VAL A 21 0.75 13.17 -1.68
CA VAL A 21 1.09 11.91 -2.36
C VAL A 21 -0.16 11.07 -2.61
N SER A 22 -0.25 10.45 -3.77
CA SER A 22 -1.31 9.50 -4.08
C SER A 22 -1.29 8.32 -3.11
N LYS A 23 -2.46 7.78 -2.77
CA LYS A 23 -2.61 6.57 -1.94
C LYS A 23 -1.72 5.44 -2.45
N THR A 24 -1.66 5.26 -3.77
CA THR A 24 -0.85 4.23 -4.43
C THR A 24 0.64 4.36 -4.12
N ASP A 25 1.22 5.54 -4.33
CA ASP A 25 2.65 5.78 -4.07
C ASP A 25 2.97 5.65 -2.57
N LEU A 26 2.08 6.16 -1.72
CA LEU A 26 2.26 6.04 -0.27
C LEU A 26 2.27 4.58 0.19
N ILE A 27 1.38 3.75 -0.35
CA ILE A 27 1.36 2.31 -0.06
C ILE A 27 2.64 1.64 -0.57
N ARG A 28 3.10 1.98 -1.77
CA ARG A 28 4.34 1.44 -2.33
C ARG A 28 5.56 1.77 -1.46
N ARG A 29 5.64 2.99 -0.93
CA ARG A 29 6.67 3.39 0.03
C ARG A 29 6.60 2.57 1.32
N ILE A 30 5.39 2.35 1.84
CA ILE A 30 5.17 1.50 3.03
C ILE A 30 5.65 0.09 2.75
N GLN A 31 5.27 -0.51 1.62
CA GLN A 31 5.71 -1.86 1.25
C GLN A 31 7.23 -1.95 1.23
N ARG A 32 7.92 -1.01 0.57
CA ARG A 32 9.40 -0.97 0.57
C ARG A 32 10.00 -0.80 1.96
N ALA A 33 9.40 0.05 2.80
CA ALA A 33 9.85 0.23 4.18
C ALA A 33 9.62 -1.01 5.05
N GLU A 34 8.58 -1.81 4.74
CA GLU A 34 8.34 -3.12 5.34
C GLU A 34 9.24 -4.23 4.74
N GLY A 35 10.11 -3.91 3.77
CA GLY A 35 10.96 -4.88 3.06
C GLY A 35 10.23 -5.70 2.00
N ASN A 36 9.01 -5.31 1.64
CA ASN A 36 8.16 -5.94 0.63
C ASN A 36 8.29 -5.26 -0.74
N PHE A 37 7.89 -5.98 -1.79
CA PHE A 37 7.77 -5.41 -3.14
C PHE A 37 6.64 -4.39 -3.23
N ASP A 38 6.87 -3.27 -3.93
CA ASP A 38 5.88 -2.22 -4.20
C ASP A 38 4.83 -2.60 -5.26
N CYS A 39 4.22 -3.77 -5.10
CA CYS A 39 3.26 -4.34 -6.03
C CYS A 39 1.85 -3.73 -5.94
N PHE A 40 1.64 -2.72 -5.10
CA PHE A 40 0.33 -2.11 -4.95
C PHE A 40 -0.18 -1.48 -6.25
N GLY A 41 -1.35 -1.94 -6.69
CA GLY A 41 -1.97 -1.56 -7.96
C GLY A 41 -1.34 -2.20 -9.19
N THR A 42 -0.37 -3.10 -9.04
CA THR A 42 0.22 -3.87 -10.15
C THR A 42 -0.18 -5.34 -10.14
N ALA A 43 -0.45 -5.92 -8.96
CA ALA A 43 -0.98 -7.27 -8.84
C ALA A 43 -2.43 -7.31 -9.36
N LYS A 44 -2.66 -8.03 -10.46
CA LYS A 44 -3.98 -8.15 -11.12
C LYS A 44 -4.78 -9.36 -10.68
N GLU A 45 -4.12 -10.51 -10.49
CA GLU A 45 -4.83 -11.79 -10.32
C GLU A 45 -4.38 -12.54 -9.07
N TYR A 46 -3.09 -12.45 -8.72
CA TYR A 46 -2.53 -13.16 -7.59
C TYR A 46 -1.49 -12.31 -6.87
N CYS A 47 -1.49 -12.42 -5.53
CA CYS A 47 -0.50 -11.84 -4.65
C CYS A 47 -0.27 -12.81 -3.48
N ASP A 48 0.95 -13.32 -3.41
CA ASP A 48 1.51 -14.23 -2.40
C ASP A 48 1.92 -13.52 -1.10
N GLN A 49 1.92 -12.18 -1.06
CA GLN A 49 2.12 -11.43 0.18
C GLN A 49 0.85 -11.44 1.05
N PHE A 50 0.58 -12.57 1.71
CA PHE A 50 -0.56 -12.74 2.62
C PHE A 50 -0.50 -11.80 3.82
N GLY A 51 0.70 -11.37 4.24
CA GLY A 51 0.90 -10.39 5.31
C GLY A 51 0.63 -8.93 4.90
N CYS A 52 0.41 -8.65 3.61
CA CYS A 52 0.21 -7.28 3.14
C CYS A 52 -1.15 -6.73 3.60
N CYS A 53 -1.13 -5.69 4.44
CA CYS A 53 -2.34 -5.00 4.92
C CYS A 53 -3.18 -4.38 3.79
N PHE A 54 -2.56 -4.16 2.61
CA PHE A 54 -3.19 -3.54 1.44
C PHE A 54 -3.72 -4.57 0.44
N ARG A 55 -3.50 -5.87 0.66
CA ARG A 55 -3.90 -6.95 -0.25
C ARG A 55 -5.38 -6.92 -0.62
N LYS A 56 -6.26 -6.66 0.35
CA LYS A 56 -7.72 -6.53 0.12
C LYS A 56 -8.10 -5.35 -0.78
N ASP A 57 -7.34 -4.26 -0.68
CA ASP A 57 -7.54 -3.05 -1.49
C ASP A 57 -6.95 -3.25 -2.91
N CYS A 58 -5.90 -4.07 -3.02
CA CYS A 58 -5.22 -4.40 -4.28
C CYS A 58 -5.96 -5.48 -5.11
N LEU A 59 -6.51 -6.51 -4.46
CA LEU A 59 -7.24 -7.63 -5.10
C LEU A 59 -8.77 -7.46 -5.01
N GLY A 60 -9.26 -6.28 -4.61
CA GLY A 60 -10.69 -6.02 -4.47
C GLY A 60 -11.45 -6.12 -5.79
N PRO A 61 -12.79 -6.27 -5.76
CA PRO A 61 -13.64 -6.68 -6.89
C PRO A 61 -13.84 -5.59 -7.96
N ASN A 62 -12.90 -4.67 -8.15
CA ASN A 62 -12.99 -3.66 -9.19
C ASN A 62 -11.79 -3.78 -10.14
N PRO A 63 -11.72 -4.85 -10.97
CA PRO A 63 -11.08 -4.68 -12.25
C PRO A 63 -11.87 -3.60 -12.97
N ARG A 64 -11.17 -2.65 -13.59
CA ARG A 64 -11.76 -1.52 -14.31
C ARG A 64 -12.98 -1.89 -15.16
#